data_AF-A0A0P6YN41-F1
#
_entry.id   AF-A0A0P6YN41-F1
#
_cell.length_a   1.000
_cell.length_b   1.000
_cell.length_c   1.000
_cell.angle_alpha   90.00
_cell.angle_beta   90.00
_cell.angle_gamma   90.00
#
_symmetry.space_group_name_H-M   'P 1'
#
loop_
_entity.id
_entity.type
_entity.pdbx_description
1 polymer ?
#
loop_
_entity_poly.entity_id
_entity_poly.type
_entity_poly.pdbx_seq_one_letter_code
_entity_poly.pdbx_strand_id
1 'polypeptide(L)'
;MPEWWEGLRFDDLEDELDLVRMTREEVLKRYGVLEMHYRAKLIRERVLTPEVLKDMITRLLAMPDGVRGGRLVWDKLVALVPFEGHGFDRFDVQNAALENLRDETWRYEFMSSAWWWRLRCVHGIEDPTAWIAAQKARGERGWGRRVLTMAFGRTDLPLVNAYRLAAKCERVLQERERQKLGRDRDTEQTEE
;
A
#
# COMPACT_ATOMS: atom_id res chain seq x y z
N MET A 1 -15.43 -1.95 15.88
CA MET A 1 -15.35 -0.49 15.71
C MET A 1 -15.24 0.13 17.10
N PRO A 2 -14.40 1.16 17.32
CA PRO A 2 -14.40 1.87 18.60
C PRO A 2 -15.71 2.65 18.78
N GLU A 3 -16.29 2.60 19.96
CA GLU A 3 -17.62 3.16 20.28
C GLU A 3 -17.70 4.70 20.21
N TRP A 4 -16.55 5.39 20.17
CA TRP A 4 -16.51 6.86 20.06
C TRP A 4 -16.83 7.41 18.65
N TRP A 5 -17.11 6.54 17.67
CA TRP A 5 -17.52 6.95 16.31
C TRP A 5 -19.02 7.26 16.18
N GLU A 6 -19.87 6.80 17.10
CA GLU A 6 -21.35 6.86 16.96
C GLU A 6 -21.97 8.22 17.37
N GLY A 7 -21.16 9.14 17.91
CA GLY A 7 -21.65 10.42 18.45
C GLY A 7 -21.50 11.65 17.54
N LEU A 8 -20.86 11.53 16.39
CA LEU A 8 -20.62 12.67 15.49
C LEU A 8 -21.82 12.86 14.56
N ARG A 9 -22.71 13.79 14.92
CA ARG A 9 -23.72 14.30 13.99
C ARG A 9 -23.03 15.25 13.01
N PHE A 10 -22.78 14.76 11.80
CA PHE A 10 -22.17 15.51 10.70
C PHE A 10 -23.20 16.35 9.91
N ASP A 11 -24.22 16.87 10.59
CA ASP A 11 -25.37 17.53 9.97
C ASP A 11 -25.01 18.87 9.28
N ASP A 12 -23.79 19.39 9.51
CA ASP A 12 -23.27 20.65 8.95
C ASP A 12 -22.24 20.47 7.82
N LEU A 13 -21.92 19.22 7.41
CA LEU A 13 -21.08 18.99 6.23
C LEU A 13 -21.93 19.15 4.97
N GLU A 14 -21.92 20.36 4.40
CA GLU A 14 -22.16 20.56 2.97
C GLU A 14 -21.41 19.47 2.19
N ASP A 15 -22.18 18.57 1.57
CA ASP A 15 -21.84 17.41 0.72
C ASP A 15 -20.52 16.67 1.05
N GLU A 16 -20.57 15.36 1.39
CA GLU A 16 -19.37 14.52 1.58
C GLU A 16 -18.39 14.61 0.38
N LEU A 17 -18.90 14.92 -0.82
CA LEU A 17 -18.11 15.19 -2.01
C LEU A 17 -17.30 16.49 -1.93
N ASP A 18 -17.80 17.53 -1.26
CA ASP A 18 -17.09 18.79 -1.08
C ASP A 18 -15.93 18.63 -0.10
N LEU A 19 -16.10 17.82 0.96
CA LEU A 19 -14.99 17.47 1.85
C LEU A 19 -13.86 16.74 1.10
N VAL A 20 -14.21 15.86 0.15
CA VAL A 20 -13.23 15.17 -0.71
C VAL A 20 -12.55 16.12 -1.70
N ARG A 21 -13.24 17.16 -2.18
CA ARG A 21 -12.69 18.18 -3.09
C ARG A 21 -11.68 19.11 -2.42
N MET A 22 -11.84 19.36 -1.11
CA MET A 22 -10.94 20.22 -0.36
C MET A 22 -9.52 19.62 -0.25
N THR A 23 -8.54 20.50 -0.21
CA THR A 23 -7.16 20.17 0.16
C THR A 23 -7.08 19.81 1.65
N ARG A 24 -6.03 19.09 2.04
CA ARG A 24 -5.77 18.78 3.46
C ARG A 24 -5.65 20.05 4.32
N GLU A 25 -5.03 21.10 3.79
CA GLU A 25 -4.85 22.36 4.51
C GLU A 25 -6.19 23.07 4.75
N GLU A 26 -7.08 23.08 3.75
CA GLU A 26 -8.41 23.66 3.89
C GLU A 26 -9.24 22.93 4.95
N VAL A 27 -9.21 21.59 4.96
CA VAL A 27 -9.94 20.80 5.96
C VAL A 27 -9.38 21.05 7.36
N LEU A 28 -8.05 21.04 7.51
CA LEU A 28 -7.42 21.30 8.80
C LEU A 28 -7.72 22.72 9.33
N LYS A 29 -7.77 23.71 8.45
CA LYS A 29 -8.07 25.11 8.83
C LYS A 29 -9.54 25.34 9.18
N ARG A 30 -10.47 24.67 8.50
CA ARG A 30 -11.91 24.91 8.66
C ARG A 30 -12.57 24.02 9.71
N TYR A 31 -12.16 22.75 9.78
CA TYR A 31 -12.85 21.74 10.56
C TYR A 31 -11.95 21.05 11.58
N GLY A 32 -10.69 20.80 11.23
CA GLY A 32 -9.69 20.26 12.15
C GLY A 32 -9.28 18.82 11.84
N VAL A 33 -8.72 18.14 12.85
CA VAL A 33 -8.04 16.84 12.69
C VAL A 33 -9.01 15.68 12.49
N LEU A 34 -10.16 15.67 13.17
CA LEU A 34 -11.14 14.59 13.06
C LEU A 34 -11.73 14.51 11.65
N GLU A 35 -12.06 15.65 11.07
CA GLU A 35 -12.61 15.77 9.72
C GLU A 35 -11.55 15.46 8.65
N MET A 36 -10.27 15.72 8.93
CA MET A 36 -9.19 15.24 8.07
C MET A 36 -9.14 13.70 8.05
N HIS A 37 -9.34 13.02 9.18
CA HIS A 37 -9.43 11.55 9.21
C HIS A 37 -10.66 11.04 8.48
N TYR A 38 -11.80 11.71 8.64
CA TYR A 38 -13.02 11.37 7.93
C TYR A 38 -12.88 11.57 6.41
N ARG A 39 -12.26 12.68 5.97
CA ARG A 39 -11.90 12.91 4.56
C ARG A 39 -11.03 11.77 4.02
N ALA A 40 -10.00 11.36 4.75
CA ALA A 40 -9.13 10.26 4.34
C ALA A 40 -9.89 8.92 4.23
N LYS A 41 -10.89 8.69 5.09
CA LYS A 41 -11.81 7.55 4.97
C LYS A 41 -12.67 7.65 3.70
N LEU A 42 -13.35 8.78 3.49
CA LEU A 42 -14.19 8.99 2.29
C LEU A 42 -13.42 8.83 0.99
N ILE A 43 -12.19 9.37 0.92
CA ILE A 43 -11.29 9.19 -0.22
C ILE A 43 -11.06 7.70 -0.51
N ARG A 44 -10.72 6.91 0.52
CA ARG A 44 -10.45 5.47 0.37
C ARG A 44 -11.66 4.67 -0.05
N GLU A 45 -12.83 5.04 0.45
CA GLU A 45 -14.07 4.26 0.23
C GLU A 45 -14.78 4.64 -1.07
N ARG A 46 -14.66 5.88 -1.54
CA ARG A 46 -15.48 6.40 -2.64
C ARG A 46 -14.70 6.78 -3.89
N VAL A 47 -13.43 7.16 -3.76
CA VAL A 47 -12.63 7.64 -4.90
C VAL A 47 -11.49 6.68 -5.23
N LEU A 48 -10.67 6.38 -4.23
CA LEU A 48 -9.48 5.55 -4.33
C LEU A 48 -9.76 4.14 -3.81
N THR A 49 -10.77 3.49 -4.40
CA THR A 49 -11.12 2.11 -4.08
C THR A 49 -9.97 1.15 -4.42
N PRO A 50 -9.94 -0.08 -3.86
CA PRO A 50 -8.90 -1.06 -4.19
C PRO A 50 -8.72 -1.29 -5.70
N GLU A 51 -9.81 -1.33 -6.46
CA GLU A 51 -9.82 -1.56 -7.91
C GLU A 51 -9.20 -0.37 -8.65
N VAL A 52 -9.62 0.85 -8.30
CA VAL A 52 -9.08 2.09 -8.86
C VAL A 52 -7.58 2.19 -8.57
N LEU A 53 -7.17 1.95 -7.32
CA LEU A 53 -5.76 1.99 -6.94
C LEU A 53 -4.91 0.93 -7.67
N LYS A 54 -5.43 -0.29 -7.85
CA LYS A 54 -4.73 -1.34 -8.62
C LYS A 54 -4.56 -0.95 -10.08
N ASP A 55 -5.59 -0.37 -10.71
CA ASP A 55 -5.50 0.13 -12.08
C ASP A 55 -4.47 1.27 -12.19
N MET A 56 -4.59 2.29 -11.33
CA MET A 56 -3.66 3.42 -11.29
C MET A 56 -2.21 2.98 -11.12
N ILE A 57 -1.93 2.06 -10.18
CA ILE A 57 -0.58 1.53 -9.94
C ILE A 57 -0.10 0.70 -11.12
N THR A 58 -0.97 -0.09 -11.76
CA THR A 58 -0.63 -0.86 -12.96
C THR A 58 -0.25 0.06 -14.12
N ARG A 59 -1.02 1.13 -14.34
CA ARG A 59 -0.71 2.18 -15.33
C ARG A 59 0.60 2.88 -15.00
N LEU A 60 0.81 3.26 -13.74
CA LEU A 60 2.07 3.87 -13.29
C LEU A 60 3.28 2.97 -13.60
N LEU A 61 3.17 1.66 -13.35
CA LEU A 61 4.24 0.70 -13.60
C LEU A 61 4.60 0.57 -15.09
N ALA A 62 3.70 0.95 -16.00
CA ALA A 62 3.92 0.97 -17.44
C ALA A 62 4.41 2.33 -17.98
N MET A 63 4.33 3.39 -17.17
CA MET A 63 4.79 4.73 -17.57
C MET A 63 6.32 4.84 -17.54
N PRO A 64 6.96 5.53 -18.53
CA PRO A 64 8.41 5.70 -18.58
C PRO A 64 9.04 6.32 -17.33
N ASP A 65 8.32 7.21 -16.65
CA ASP A 65 8.76 7.94 -15.45
C ASP A 65 8.04 7.49 -14.17
N GLY A 66 7.21 6.44 -14.24
CA GLY A 66 6.47 5.92 -13.09
C GLY A 66 7.32 5.12 -12.11
N VAL A 67 8.49 4.65 -12.55
CA VAL A 67 9.47 3.94 -11.72
C VAL A 67 10.84 4.58 -11.83
N ARG A 68 11.45 4.95 -10.70
CA ARG A 68 12.82 5.46 -10.62
C ARG A 68 13.64 4.68 -9.61
N GLY A 69 14.78 4.13 -10.05
CA GLY A 69 15.66 3.33 -9.18
C GLY A 69 14.97 2.10 -8.56
N GLY A 70 14.01 1.50 -9.28
CA GLY A 70 13.21 0.38 -8.78
C GLY A 70 12.12 0.76 -7.76
N ARG A 71 11.84 2.06 -7.60
CA ARG A 71 10.80 2.58 -6.72
C ARG A 71 9.67 3.27 -7.51
N LEU A 72 8.42 3.11 -7.07
CA LEU A 72 7.29 3.89 -7.57
C LEU A 72 7.52 5.38 -7.30
N VAL A 73 7.17 6.20 -8.27
CA VAL A 73 7.13 7.66 -8.12
C VAL A 73 5.69 8.06 -7.76
N TRP A 74 5.39 8.08 -6.46
CA TRP A 74 4.03 8.32 -5.93
C TRP A 74 3.36 9.58 -6.47
N ASP A 75 4.11 10.67 -6.64
CA ASP A 75 3.58 11.94 -7.15
C ASP A 75 2.92 11.79 -8.54
N LYS A 76 3.35 10.82 -9.35
CA LYS A 76 2.79 10.57 -10.68
C LYS A 76 1.41 9.91 -10.62
N LEU A 77 1.03 9.28 -9.51
CA LEU A 77 -0.32 8.72 -9.35
C LEU A 77 -1.36 9.81 -9.12
N VAL A 78 -0.98 11.01 -8.62
CA VAL A 78 -1.92 12.12 -8.41
C VAL A 78 -2.59 12.51 -9.73
N ALA A 79 -1.84 12.53 -10.82
CA ALA A 79 -2.36 12.82 -12.17
C ALA A 79 -3.27 11.71 -12.74
N LEU A 80 -3.35 10.55 -12.09
CA LEU A 80 -4.19 9.42 -12.51
C LEU A 80 -5.47 9.30 -11.68
N VAL A 81 -5.68 10.17 -10.68
CA VAL A 81 -6.89 10.16 -9.84
C VAL A 81 -8.10 10.49 -10.73
N PRO A 82 -9.16 9.67 -10.72
CA PRO A 82 -10.30 9.82 -11.65
C PRO A 82 -11.22 11.00 -11.32
N PHE A 83 -10.98 11.72 -10.22
CA PHE A 83 -11.83 12.78 -9.72
C PHE A 83 -11.19 14.15 -9.98
N GLU A 84 -11.91 15.06 -10.62
CA GLU A 84 -11.42 16.39 -11.05
C GLU A 84 -11.20 17.40 -9.91
N GLY A 85 -11.17 16.94 -8.65
CA GLY A 85 -10.96 17.79 -7.48
C GLY A 85 -9.50 18.21 -7.32
N HIS A 86 -9.26 19.50 -7.13
CA HIS A 86 -7.92 20.09 -6.94
C HIS A 86 -7.22 19.67 -5.62
N GLY A 87 -7.88 18.88 -4.77
CA GLY A 87 -7.45 18.64 -3.38
C GLY A 87 -6.51 17.45 -3.13
N PHE A 88 -6.30 16.56 -4.11
CA PHE A 88 -5.51 15.35 -3.89
C PHE A 88 -4.01 15.62 -3.92
N ASP A 89 -3.31 15.14 -2.90
CA ASP A 89 -1.85 15.14 -2.85
C ASP A 89 -1.27 13.71 -2.87
N ARG A 90 0.06 13.64 -2.89
CA ARG A 90 0.80 12.39 -2.77
C ARG A 90 0.40 11.59 -1.53
N PHE A 91 0.18 12.28 -0.41
CA PHE A 91 -0.10 11.63 0.86
C PHE A 91 -1.45 10.92 0.81
N ASP A 92 -2.48 11.55 0.25
CA ASP A 92 -3.82 10.97 0.09
C ASP A 92 -3.76 9.67 -0.70
N VAL A 93 -3.07 9.68 -1.85
CA VAL A 93 -2.94 8.50 -2.72
C VAL A 93 -2.10 7.40 -2.07
N GLN A 94 -0.96 7.78 -1.48
CA GLN A 94 -0.09 6.82 -0.82
C GLN A 94 -0.79 6.18 0.39
N ASN A 95 -1.44 6.98 1.23
CA ASN A 95 -2.19 6.49 2.38
C ASN A 95 -3.32 5.55 1.94
N ALA A 96 -4.09 5.94 0.92
CA ALA A 96 -5.16 5.08 0.39
C ALA A 96 -4.61 3.74 -0.14
N ALA A 97 -3.50 3.75 -0.88
CA ALA A 97 -2.85 2.53 -1.36
C ALA A 97 -2.39 1.62 -0.21
N LEU A 98 -1.81 2.18 0.86
CA LEU A 98 -1.33 1.41 2.00
C LEU A 98 -2.48 0.83 2.83
N GLU A 99 -3.59 1.55 2.95
CA GLU A 99 -4.73 1.14 3.77
C GLU A 99 -5.64 0.15 3.03
N ASN A 100 -5.87 0.35 1.74
CA ASN A 100 -6.80 -0.50 0.96
C ASN A 100 -6.13 -1.74 0.36
N LEU A 101 -4.83 -1.69 0.06
CA LEU A 101 -4.16 -2.77 -0.68
C LEU A 101 -3.23 -3.62 0.19
N ARG A 102 -3.14 -3.34 1.49
CA ARG A 102 -2.19 -4.01 2.38
C ARG A 102 -2.84 -4.37 3.71
N ASP A 103 -2.39 -5.49 4.27
CA ASP A 103 -2.73 -5.85 5.64
C ASP A 103 -2.03 -4.90 6.62
N GLU A 104 -2.67 -4.68 7.76
CA GLU A 104 -2.14 -3.84 8.84
C GLU A 104 -0.78 -4.33 9.35
N THR A 105 -0.60 -5.65 9.44
CA THR A 105 0.62 -6.30 9.96
C THR A 105 1.87 -5.92 9.18
N TRP A 106 1.73 -5.65 7.88
CA TRP A 106 2.87 -5.40 6.99
C TRP A 106 2.67 -4.16 6.12
N ARG A 107 1.82 -3.22 6.58
CA ARG A 107 1.45 -1.99 5.84
C ARG A 107 2.65 -1.21 5.32
N TYR A 108 3.75 -1.15 6.07
CA TYR A 108 4.91 -0.31 5.74
C TYR A 108 6.08 -1.04 5.06
N GLU A 109 5.93 -2.32 4.73
CA GLU A 109 7.03 -3.04 4.10
C GLU A 109 7.20 -2.66 2.64
N PHE A 110 8.44 -2.39 2.21
CA PHE A 110 8.71 -2.15 0.79
C PHE A 110 7.79 -1.08 0.17
N MET A 111 7.32 -0.09 0.95
CA MET A 111 6.23 0.82 0.57
C MET A 111 6.38 1.37 -0.84
N SER A 112 7.59 1.70 -1.29
CA SER A 112 7.78 2.25 -2.64
C SER A 112 8.41 1.27 -3.63
N SER A 113 8.65 0.01 -3.29
CA SER A 113 9.37 -0.90 -4.19
C SER A 113 8.46 -1.34 -5.34
N ALA A 114 8.83 -1.01 -6.58
CA ALA A 114 8.00 -1.27 -7.75
C ALA A 114 7.69 -2.76 -7.94
N TRP A 115 8.63 -3.63 -7.58
CA TRP A 115 8.44 -5.08 -7.67
C TRP A 115 7.29 -5.57 -6.78
N TRP A 116 7.14 -4.99 -5.59
CA TRP A 116 6.14 -5.41 -4.60
C TRP A 116 4.75 -5.10 -5.14
N TRP A 117 4.58 -3.87 -5.63
CA TRP A 117 3.34 -3.41 -6.25
C TRP A 117 3.02 -4.12 -7.55
N ARG A 118 4.02 -4.50 -8.36
CA ARG A 118 3.79 -5.32 -9.54
C ARG A 118 3.20 -6.69 -9.18
N LEU A 119 3.79 -7.37 -8.20
CA LEU A 119 3.26 -8.66 -7.75
C LEU A 119 1.84 -8.54 -7.19
N ARG A 120 1.56 -7.50 -6.39
CA ARG A 120 0.24 -7.25 -5.79
C ARG A 120 -0.83 -6.83 -6.80
N CYS A 121 -0.55 -5.82 -7.62
CA CYS A 121 -1.54 -5.18 -8.48
C CYS A 121 -1.66 -5.85 -9.86
N VAL A 122 -0.55 -6.34 -10.44
CA VAL A 122 -0.56 -6.96 -11.78
C VAL A 122 -0.78 -8.47 -11.70
N HIS A 123 -0.15 -9.12 -10.73
CA HIS A 123 -0.21 -10.59 -10.59
C HIS A 123 -1.17 -11.08 -9.50
N GLY A 124 -1.88 -10.17 -8.81
CA GLY A 124 -2.87 -10.52 -7.80
C GLY A 124 -2.31 -11.27 -6.59
N ILE A 125 -1.00 -11.19 -6.35
CA ILE A 125 -0.34 -11.90 -5.24
C ILE A 125 -0.64 -11.16 -3.94
N GLU A 126 -1.28 -11.86 -3.00
CA GLU A 126 -1.78 -11.22 -1.80
C GLU A 126 -0.65 -10.67 -0.92
N ASP A 127 0.30 -11.53 -0.57
CA ASP A 127 1.52 -11.17 0.15
C ASP A 127 2.75 -11.43 -0.75
N PRO A 128 3.21 -10.41 -1.49
CA PRO A 128 4.40 -10.52 -2.33
C PRO A 128 5.65 -10.94 -1.56
N THR A 129 5.79 -10.55 -0.29
CA THR A 129 6.97 -10.87 0.53
C THR A 129 7.00 -12.39 0.82
N ALA A 130 5.89 -12.93 1.33
CA ALA A 130 5.76 -14.37 1.58
C ALA A 130 5.88 -15.19 0.30
N TRP A 131 5.27 -14.75 -0.79
CA TRP A 131 5.33 -15.45 -2.07
C TRP A 131 6.76 -15.61 -2.57
N ILE A 132 7.58 -14.54 -2.54
CA ILE A 132 8.98 -14.63 -2.99
C ILE A 132 9.79 -15.60 -2.11
N ALA A 133 9.64 -15.53 -0.79
CA ALA A 133 10.34 -16.43 0.12
C ALA A 133 9.96 -17.90 -0.16
N ALA A 134 8.66 -18.15 -0.40
CA ALA A 134 8.16 -19.48 -0.76
C ALA A 134 8.74 -20.00 -2.09
N GLN A 135 8.94 -19.14 -3.09
CA GLN A 135 9.59 -19.55 -4.36
C GLN A 135 10.99 -20.12 -4.13
N LYS A 136 11.79 -19.47 -3.25
CA LYS A 136 13.12 -19.96 -2.91
C LYS A 136 13.07 -21.22 -2.04
N ALA A 137 12.20 -21.25 -1.04
CA ALA A 137 12.07 -22.39 -0.12
C ALA A 137 11.68 -23.68 -0.82
N ARG A 138 10.78 -23.62 -1.82
CA ARG A 138 10.39 -24.79 -2.63
C ARG A 138 11.51 -25.29 -3.54
N GLY A 139 12.49 -24.45 -3.88
CA GLY A 139 13.66 -24.84 -4.67
C GLY A 139 13.35 -25.34 -6.09
N GLU A 140 12.17 -25.06 -6.62
CA GLU A 140 11.75 -25.54 -7.95
C GLU A 140 12.71 -25.05 -9.05
N ARG A 141 12.95 -25.91 -10.04
CA ARG A 141 13.78 -25.53 -11.19
C ARG A 141 13.20 -24.28 -11.87
N GLY A 142 14.02 -23.24 -11.99
CA GLY A 142 13.62 -21.98 -12.65
C GLY A 142 12.92 -20.95 -11.77
N TRP A 143 12.76 -21.18 -10.46
CA TRP A 143 12.13 -20.23 -9.53
C TRP A 143 12.73 -18.82 -9.63
N GLY A 144 14.07 -18.72 -9.73
CA GLY A 144 14.76 -17.43 -9.81
C GLY A 144 14.39 -16.65 -11.08
N ARG A 145 14.25 -17.34 -12.22
CA ARG A 145 13.77 -16.71 -13.46
C ARG A 145 12.31 -16.28 -13.34
N ARG A 146 11.46 -17.09 -12.72
CA ARG A 146 10.05 -16.75 -12.45
C ARG A 146 9.93 -15.46 -11.62
N VAL A 147 10.71 -15.34 -10.55
CA VAL A 147 10.79 -14.13 -9.73
C VAL A 147 11.28 -12.94 -10.55
N LEU A 148 12.34 -13.11 -11.34
CA LEU A 148 12.85 -12.03 -12.20
C LEU A 148 11.79 -11.53 -13.19
N THR A 149 11.08 -12.44 -13.86
CA THR A 149 10.01 -12.11 -14.80
C THR A 149 8.85 -11.40 -14.11
N MET A 150 8.29 -11.97 -13.05
CA MET A 150 7.08 -11.42 -12.42
C MET A 150 7.35 -10.15 -11.61
N ALA A 151 8.45 -10.13 -10.85
CA ALA A 151 8.76 -9.02 -9.95
C ALA A 151 9.38 -7.84 -10.70
N PHE A 152 10.19 -8.09 -11.74
CA PHE A 152 10.92 -7.03 -12.45
C PHE A 152 10.48 -6.81 -13.90
N GLY A 153 9.64 -7.68 -14.47
CA GLY A 153 9.30 -7.64 -15.90
C GLY A 153 10.49 -7.96 -16.80
N ARG A 154 11.53 -8.62 -16.26
CA ARG A 154 12.83 -8.75 -16.93
C ARG A 154 13.41 -10.14 -16.73
N THR A 155 13.65 -10.85 -17.83
CA THR A 155 14.30 -12.16 -17.82
C THR A 155 15.82 -12.07 -17.94
N ASP A 156 16.35 -10.92 -18.36
CA ASP A 156 17.77 -10.68 -18.64
C ASP A 156 18.59 -10.33 -17.40
N LEU A 157 17.95 -10.03 -16.28
CA LEU A 157 18.64 -9.73 -15.02
C LEU A 157 19.47 -10.93 -14.52
N PRO A 158 20.62 -10.69 -13.85
CA PRO A 158 21.38 -11.74 -13.19
C PRO A 158 20.57 -12.48 -12.12
N LEU A 159 20.70 -13.80 -12.04
CA LEU A 159 19.99 -14.63 -11.05
C LEU A 159 20.28 -14.19 -9.61
N VAL A 160 21.47 -13.65 -9.32
CA VAL A 160 21.83 -13.13 -8.00
C VAL A 160 20.82 -12.08 -7.48
N ASN A 161 20.14 -11.35 -8.36
CA ASN A 161 19.11 -10.40 -7.96
C ASN A 161 17.87 -11.10 -7.36
N ALA A 162 17.46 -12.25 -7.91
CA ALA A 162 16.38 -13.06 -7.34
C ALA A 162 16.78 -13.61 -5.96
N TYR A 163 18.01 -14.11 -5.82
CA TYR A 163 18.53 -14.60 -4.53
C TYR A 163 18.62 -13.49 -3.48
N ARG A 164 19.12 -12.31 -3.85
CA ARG A 164 19.18 -11.14 -2.95
C ARG A 164 17.79 -10.68 -2.52
N LEU A 165 16.82 -10.67 -3.45
CA LEU A 165 15.45 -10.31 -3.14
C LEU A 165 14.82 -11.32 -2.19
N ALA A 166 14.97 -12.63 -2.46
CA ALA A 166 14.46 -13.68 -1.59
C ALA A 166 15.08 -13.62 -0.18
N ALA A 167 16.40 -13.43 -0.06
CA ALA A 167 17.07 -13.25 1.23
C ALA A 167 16.60 -11.99 2.00
N LYS A 168 16.15 -10.96 1.28
CA LYS A 168 15.56 -9.77 1.90
C LYS A 168 14.13 -10.05 2.40
N CYS A 169 13.33 -10.76 1.61
CA CYS A 169 11.98 -11.18 2.02
C CYS A 169 12.02 -12.13 3.22
N GLU A 170 12.92 -13.10 3.24
CA GLU A 170 13.12 -14.01 4.38
C GLU A 170 13.40 -13.25 5.68
N ARG A 171 14.32 -12.28 5.66
CA ARG A 171 14.61 -11.45 6.84
C ARG A 171 13.39 -10.66 7.33
N VAL A 172 12.60 -10.13 6.40
CA VAL A 172 11.38 -9.38 6.75
C VAL A 172 10.34 -10.32 7.38
N LEU A 173 10.16 -11.53 6.85
CA LEU A 173 9.23 -12.50 7.43
C LEU A 173 9.69 -12.96 8.82
N GLN A 174 10.98 -13.19 9.03
CA GLN A 174 11.54 -13.49 10.35
C GLN A 174 11.28 -12.36 11.35
N GLU A 175 11.35 -11.09 10.91
CA GLU A 175 11.02 -9.95 11.74
C GLU A 175 9.52 -9.91 12.10
N ARG A 176 8.63 -10.22 11.14
CA ARG A 176 7.18 -10.35 11.40
C ARG A 176 6.88 -11.42 12.46
N GLU A 177 7.52 -12.58 12.35
CA GLU A 177 7.36 -13.68 13.30
C GLU A 177 7.81 -13.27 14.71
N ARG A 178 8.94 -12.57 14.83
CA ARG A 178 9.43 -12.06 16.12
C ARG A 178 8.48 -11.04 16.74
N GLN A 179 7.94 -10.12 15.94
CA GLN A 179 6.98 -9.11 16.43
C GLN A 179 5.69 -9.75 16.91
N LYS A 180 5.20 -10.78 16.21
CA LYS A 180 4.03 -11.56 16.63
C LYS A 180 4.26 -12.24 17.97
N LEU A 181 5.38 -12.95 18.13
CA LEU A 181 5.73 -13.62 19.39
C LEU A 181 5.93 -12.64 20.55
N GLY A 182 6.40 -11.43 20.29
CA GLY A 182 6.48 -10.37 21.31
C GLY A 182 5.10 -9.91 21.78
N ARG A 183 4.18 -9.65 20.85
CA ARG A 183 2.80 -9.24 21.17
C ARG A 183 2.02 -10.32 21.91
N ASP A 184 2.19 -11.58 21.53
CA ASP A 184 1.49 -12.69 22.18
C ASP A 184 1.92 -12.81 23.66
N ARG A 185 3.22 -12.61 23.95
CA ARG A 185 3.75 -12.60 25.33
C ARG A 185 3.27 -11.41 26.16
N ASP A 186 3.21 -10.23 25.58
CA ASP A 186 2.73 -9.02 26.28
C ASP A 186 1.22 -9.13 26.61
N THR A 187 0.46 -9.83 25.75
CA THR A 187 -0.96 -10.10 25.97
C THR A 187 -1.17 -11.10 27.11
N GLU A 188 -0.39 -12.18 27.14
CA GLU A 188 -0.43 -13.17 28.24
C GLU A 188 -0.06 -12.57 29.61
N GLN A 189 0.85 -11.59 29.67
CA GLN A 189 1.23 -10.92 30.92
C GLN A 189 0.23 -9.87 31.42
N THR A 190 -0.70 -9.43 30.58
CA THR A 190 -1.73 -8.44 30.95
C THR A 190 -2.99 -9.11 31.49
N GLU A 191 -3.13 -10.43 31.31
CA GLU A 191 -4.27 -11.24 31.75
C GLU A 191 -4.05 -11.99 33.08
N GLU A 192 -2.86 -11.86 33.71
CA GLU A 192 -2.53 -12.36 35.07
C GLU A 192 -2.54 -11.24 36.13
#